data_AF-A0A1G9S7A4-F1
#
_entry.id   AF-A0A1G9S7A4-F1
#
_cell.length_a   1.000
_cell.length_b   1.000
_cell.length_c   1.000
_cell.angle_alpha   90.00
_cell.angle_beta   90.00
_cell.angle_gamma   90.00
#
_symmetry.space_group_name_H-M   'P 1'
#
loop_
_entity.id
_entity.type
_entity.pdbx_description
1 polymer ?
#
loop_
_entity_poly.entity_id
_entity_poly.type
_entity_poly.pdbx_seq_one_letter_code
_entity_poly.pdbx_strand_id
1 'polypeptide(L)'
;MSRNALDQWSYFEERGLAERFECSWVEAPDYRTVVTALRAEEETLACDLEQARRWYRAYSKEDLVWVSEQAPGWVKMFAVSGLSPWRALDSLPQPGGQAFHLSYYAGEITEPIYFNGDEWEDTIPDDHWDRPRQEGADLVGSPVIGREMNFYLAALAYTTGRFVDDTWFTTPGLLCRIPEGTWPR
;
A
#
# COMPACT_ATOMS: atom_id res chain seq x y z
N MET A 1 16.03 -14.03 18.95
CA MET A 1 16.70 -13.70 17.68
C MET A 1 16.03 -12.46 17.12
N SER A 2 16.80 -11.48 16.63
CA SER A 2 16.23 -10.34 15.90
C SER A 2 15.63 -10.85 14.59
N ARG A 3 14.43 -10.39 14.22
CA ARG A 3 13.84 -10.64 12.90
C ARG A 3 14.79 -10.11 11.81
N ASN A 4 14.83 -10.79 10.67
CA ASN A 4 15.49 -10.23 9.49
C ASN A 4 14.67 -9.01 9.01
N ALA A 5 15.31 -7.86 8.82
CA ALA A 5 14.63 -6.64 8.39
C ALA A 5 14.01 -6.78 6.98
N LEU A 6 14.54 -7.65 6.12
CA LEU A 6 14.00 -7.91 4.79
C LEU A 6 12.84 -8.92 4.81
N ASP A 7 12.54 -9.54 5.95
CA ASP A 7 11.40 -10.43 6.11
C ASP A 7 10.12 -9.63 6.41
N GLN A 8 9.71 -8.85 5.40
CA GLN A 8 8.61 -7.91 5.44
C GLN A 8 7.24 -8.60 5.36
N TRP A 9 7.13 -9.61 4.51
CA TRP A 9 5.91 -10.37 4.25
C TRP A 9 5.40 -11.10 5.50
N SER A 10 6.32 -11.62 6.32
CA SER A 10 5.92 -12.33 7.54
C SER A 10 5.17 -11.43 8.55
N TYR A 11 5.37 -10.10 8.53
CA TYR A 11 4.54 -9.18 9.32
C TYR A 11 3.06 -9.21 8.90
N PHE A 12 2.79 -9.37 7.61
CA PHE A 12 1.44 -9.50 7.05
C PHE A 12 0.85 -10.88 7.35
N GLU A 13 1.65 -11.95 7.20
CA GLU A 13 1.23 -13.32 7.54
C GLU A 13 0.80 -13.45 9.00
N GLU A 14 1.62 -12.95 9.93
CA GLU A 14 1.33 -12.97 11.38
C GLU A 14 0.02 -12.26 11.74
N ARG A 15 -0.41 -11.32 10.91
CA ARG A 15 -1.63 -10.53 11.09
C ARG A 15 -2.79 -11.05 10.25
N GLY A 16 -2.62 -12.15 9.51
CA GLY A 16 -3.66 -12.69 8.64
C GLY A 16 -4.02 -11.74 7.49
N LEU A 17 -3.03 -11.03 6.94
CA LEU A 17 -3.14 -10.19 5.74
C LEU A 17 -2.59 -10.87 4.48
N ALA A 18 -2.16 -12.12 4.61
CA ALA A 18 -1.58 -12.91 3.52
C ALA A 18 -2.61 -13.62 2.63
N GLU A 19 -3.92 -13.37 2.81
CA GLU A 19 -4.96 -13.86 1.89
C GLU A 19 -5.28 -12.84 0.79
N ARG A 20 -5.23 -11.56 1.16
CA ARG A 20 -5.44 -10.43 0.26
C ARG A 20 -4.71 -9.22 0.80
N PHE A 21 -3.89 -8.61 -0.06
CA PHE A 21 -3.18 -7.38 0.22
C PHE A 21 -3.34 -6.44 -0.96
N GLU A 22 -3.61 -5.18 -0.70
CA GLU A 22 -3.70 -4.18 -1.76
C GLU A 22 -3.40 -2.83 -1.14
N CYS A 23 -2.26 -2.27 -1.50
CA CYS A 23 -1.74 -1.05 -0.90
C CYS A 23 -1.10 -0.15 -1.94
N SER A 24 -1.31 1.15 -1.78
CA SER A 24 -0.61 2.17 -2.54
C SER A 24 0.26 3.04 -1.62
N TRP A 25 1.38 3.51 -2.13
CA TRP A 25 2.25 4.50 -1.52
C TRP A 25 2.26 5.72 -2.41
N VAL A 26 1.93 6.87 -1.85
CA VAL A 26 1.65 8.10 -2.60
C VAL A 26 2.50 9.21 -2.04
N GLU A 27 3.23 9.90 -2.90
CA GLU A 27 3.92 11.13 -2.55
C GLU A 27 2.88 12.23 -2.28
N ALA A 28 2.79 12.62 -1.01
CA ALA A 28 1.83 13.62 -0.56
C ALA A 28 2.32 14.26 0.74
N PRO A 29 1.96 15.53 1.01
CA PRO A 29 2.39 16.21 2.23
C PRO A 29 1.82 15.57 3.50
N ASP A 30 0.59 15.03 3.43
CA ASP A 30 -0.05 14.31 4.52
C ASP A 30 -1.21 13.41 4.04
N TYR A 31 -1.66 12.51 4.92
CA TYR A 31 -2.80 11.62 4.61
C TYR A 31 -4.12 12.36 4.36
N ARG A 32 -4.31 13.58 4.86
CA ARG A 32 -5.57 14.34 4.67
C ARG A 32 -5.71 14.84 3.25
N THR A 33 -4.59 15.19 2.64
CA THR A 33 -4.51 15.62 1.23
C THR A 33 -4.93 14.47 0.32
N VAL A 34 -4.48 13.25 0.62
CA VAL A 34 -4.90 12.03 -0.08
C VAL A 34 -6.38 11.73 0.14
N VAL A 35 -6.89 11.80 1.38
CA VAL A 35 -8.32 11.59 1.67
C VAL A 35 -9.23 12.56 0.91
N THR A 36 -8.81 13.83 0.79
CA THR A 36 -9.54 14.85 0.03
C THR A 36 -9.58 14.50 -1.46
N ALA A 37 -8.44 14.09 -2.02
CA ALA A 37 -8.34 13.70 -3.43
C ALA A 37 -9.15 12.43 -3.74
N LEU A 38 -9.24 11.49 -2.78
CA LEU A 38 -10.09 10.29 -2.90
C LEU A 38 -11.59 10.58 -2.93
N ARG A 39 -12.01 11.82 -2.61
CA ARG A 39 -13.42 12.22 -2.47
C ARG A 39 -14.17 11.29 -1.50
N ALA A 40 -13.48 10.91 -0.42
CA ALA A 40 -14.08 10.12 0.65
C ALA A 40 -15.26 10.86 1.29
N GLU A 41 -16.20 10.12 1.86
CA GLU A 41 -17.31 10.69 2.63
C GLU A 41 -16.81 11.57 3.80
N GLU A 42 -17.61 12.57 4.20
CA GLU A 42 -17.27 13.48 5.30
C GLU A 42 -17.04 12.73 6.64
N GLU A 43 -17.73 11.60 6.85
CA GLU A 43 -17.56 10.76 8.03
C GLU A 43 -16.36 9.81 7.85
N THR A 44 -15.18 10.29 8.24
CA THR A 44 -13.97 9.46 8.39
C THR A 44 -13.79 9.00 9.83
N LEU A 45 -13.33 7.76 10.03
CA LEU A 45 -13.06 7.22 11.36
C LEU A 45 -11.55 7.24 11.63
N ALA A 46 -11.12 7.96 12.65
CA ALA A 46 -9.73 7.92 13.11
C ALA A 46 -9.42 6.56 13.76
N CYS A 47 -8.50 5.81 13.17
CA CYS A 47 -8.13 4.49 13.64
C CYS A 47 -6.77 4.04 13.07
N ASP A 48 -6.19 3.01 13.68
CA ASP A 48 -5.09 2.25 13.07
C ASP A 48 -5.63 1.17 12.09
N LEU A 49 -4.73 0.45 11.42
CA LEU A 49 -5.13 -0.57 10.46
C LEU A 49 -5.78 -1.79 11.12
N GLU A 50 -5.33 -2.17 12.32
CA GLU A 50 -5.90 -3.31 13.05
C GLU A 50 -7.38 -3.05 13.40
N GLN A 51 -7.70 -1.83 13.79
CA GLN A 51 -9.06 -1.37 14.03
C GLN A 51 -9.85 -1.23 12.73
N ALA A 52 -9.26 -0.65 11.67
CA ALA A 52 -9.90 -0.47 10.36
C ALA A 52 -10.39 -1.81 9.79
N ARG A 53 -9.60 -2.88 9.95
CA ARG A 53 -9.94 -4.23 9.47
C ARG A 53 -11.21 -4.83 10.06
N ARG A 54 -11.70 -4.32 11.20
CA ARG A 54 -13.01 -4.74 11.76
C ARG A 54 -14.18 -4.42 10.82
N TRP A 55 -13.96 -3.53 9.86
CA TRP A 55 -14.93 -3.15 8.84
C TRP A 55 -14.79 -3.94 7.54
N TYR A 56 -13.83 -4.87 7.45
CA TYR A 56 -13.70 -5.75 6.29
C TYR A 56 -15.00 -6.52 6.04
N ARG A 57 -15.45 -6.50 4.78
CA ARG A 57 -16.57 -7.30 4.29
C ARG A 57 -16.17 -7.92 2.96
N ALA A 58 -16.01 -9.24 2.93
CA ALA A 58 -15.76 -9.96 1.70
C ALA A 58 -16.86 -9.64 0.67
N TYR A 59 -16.44 -9.35 -0.58
CA TYR A 59 -17.34 -9.04 -1.70
C TYR A 59 -18.28 -7.83 -1.50
N SER A 60 -17.95 -6.91 -0.58
CA SER A 60 -18.67 -5.65 -0.47
C SER A 60 -18.53 -4.83 -1.76
N LYS A 61 -19.60 -4.12 -2.13
CA LYS A 61 -19.55 -3.08 -3.16
C LYS A 61 -19.05 -1.74 -2.61
N GLU A 62 -18.88 -1.64 -1.29
CA GLU A 62 -18.29 -0.48 -0.63
C GLU A 62 -16.76 -0.59 -0.68
N ASP A 63 -16.14 0.42 -1.28
CA ASP A 63 -14.71 0.62 -1.28
C ASP A 63 -14.33 1.34 0.02
N LEU A 64 -13.66 0.60 0.92
CA LEU A 64 -13.14 1.12 2.18
C LEU A 64 -11.62 1.14 2.10
N VAL A 65 -11.04 2.29 2.35
CA VAL A 65 -9.58 2.49 2.32
C VAL A 65 -9.14 3.06 3.66
N TRP A 66 -8.08 2.50 4.22
CA TRP A 66 -7.40 3.09 5.36
C TRP A 66 -6.18 3.88 4.87
N VAL A 67 -6.12 5.16 5.23
CA VAL A 67 -5.08 6.10 4.80
C VAL A 67 -4.27 6.57 6.00
N SER A 68 -2.96 6.49 5.92
CA SER A 68 -2.06 6.79 7.04
C SER A 68 -0.72 7.30 6.54
N GLU A 69 0.02 7.99 7.40
CA GLU A 69 1.42 8.30 7.13
C GLU A 69 2.24 7.01 6.90
N GLN A 70 3.06 7.04 5.86
CA GLN A 70 4.15 6.08 5.66
C GLN A 70 5.42 6.65 6.29
N ALA A 71 5.89 7.78 5.77
CA ALA A 71 7.10 8.50 6.17
C ALA A 71 6.95 9.97 5.74
N PRO A 72 7.85 10.91 6.13
CA PRO A 72 7.76 12.28 5.66
C PRO A 72 7.68 12.38 4.12
N GLY A 73 6.59 12.99 3.61
CA GLY A 73 6.32 13.13 2.18
C GLY A 73 5.66 11.91 1.52
N TRP A 74 5.39 10.84 2.27
CA TRP A 74 4.79 9.61 1.77
C TRP A 74 3.61 9.17 2.62
N VAL A 75 2.50 8.89 1.95
CA VAL A 75 1.27 8.36 2.53
C VAL A 75 1.05 6.95 2.02
N LYS A 76 0.52 6.08 2.87
CA LYS A 76 0.05 4.75 2.49
C LYS A 76 -1.47 4.68 2.48
N MET A 77 -2.02 3.97 1.50
CA MET A 77 -3.43 3.67 1.33
C MET A 77 -3.62 2.16 1.28
N PHE A 78 -4.28 1.59 2.26
CA PHE A 78 -4.57 0.16 2.32
C PHE A 78 -6.04 -0.10 2.00
N ALA A 79 -6.34 -0.93 1.00
CA ALA A 79 -7.72 -1.31 0.72
C ALA A 79 -8.21 -2.29 1.80
N VAL A 80 -9.15 -1.82 2.63
CA VAL A 80 -9.78 -2.62 3.68
C VAL A 80 -10.89 -3.47 3.09
N SER A 81 -11.68 -2.95 2.16
CA SER A 81 -12.80 -3.64 1.50
C SER A 81 -13.00 -3.06 0.09
N GLY A 82 -13.69 -3.79 -0.79
CA GLY A 82 -13.90 -3.38 -2.18
C GLY A 82 -12.66 -3.62 -3.03
N LEU A 83 -12.45 -2.84 -4.09
CA LEU A 83 -11.20 -2.80 -4.85
C LEU A 83 -10.42 -1.55 -4.44
N SER A 84 -9.08 -1.57 -4.46
CA SER A 84 -8.35 -0.32 -4.25
C SER A 84 -8.71 0.64 -5.37
N PRO A 85 -8.99 1.91 -5.04
CA PRO A 85 -9.21 2.95 -6.03
C PRO A 85 -7.85 3.35 -6.61
N TRP A 86 -7.05 2.42 -7.15
CA TRP A 86 -5.74 2.75 -7.72
C TRP A 86 -5.87 3.73 -8.89
N ARG A 87 -7.03 3.78 -9.57
CA ARG A 87 -7.34 4.85 -10.54
C ARG A 87 -7.54 6.23 -9.92
N ALA A 88 -7.83 6.31 -8.62
CA ALA A 88 -7.81 7.60 -7.93
C ALA A 88 -6.39 8.17 -7.84
N LEU A 89 -5.34 7.36 -8.03
CA LEU A 89 -3.96 7.84 -8.15
C LEU A 89 -3.83 8.91 -9.25
N ASP A 90 -4.60 8.82 -10.35
CA ASP A 90 -4.69 9.84 -11.42
C ASP A 90 -5.07 11.23 -10.91
N SER A 91 -5.78 11.28 -9.79
CA SER A 91 -6.29 12.51 -9.17
C SER A 91 -5.54 12.89 -7.91
N LEU A 92 -4.58 12.07 -7.47
CA LEU A 92 -3.85 12.35 -6.24
C LEU A 92 -2.94 13.56 -6.44
N PRO A 93 -2.80 14.35 -5.38
CA PRO A 93 -2.49 15.76 -5.50
C PRO A 93 -0.98 15.92 -5.58
N GLN A 94 -0.42 15.86 -6.79
CA GLN A 94 0.71 16.66 -7.22
C GLN A 94 0.97 16.43 -8.71
N PRO A 95 0.93 17.48 -9.56
CA PRO A 95 1.53 17.40 -10.89
C PRO A 95 2.99 16.95 -10.76
N GLY A 96 3.33 15.80 -11.33
CA GLY A 96 4.65 15.17 -11.18
C GLY A 96 4.89 14.41 -9.88
N GLY A 97 3.84 14.12 -9.09
CA GLY A 97 3.95 13.30 -7.87
C GLY A 97 4.04 11.81 -8.19
N GLN A 98 4.75 11.08 -7.33
CA GLN A 98 4.96 9.64 -7.49
C GLN A 98 3.93 8.81 -6.74
N ALA A 99 3.48 7.71 -7.34
CA ALA A 99 2.75 6.68 -6.61
C ALA A 99 3.17 5.26 -7.03
N PHE A 100 3.10 4.35 -6.06
CA PHE A 100 3.32 2.92 -6.25
C PHE A 100 2.10 2.16 -5.79
N HIS A 101 1.73 1.11 -6.52
CA HIS A 101 0.64 0.22 -6.13
C HIS A 101 1.11 -1.23 -6.16
N LEU A 102 0.90 -1.95 -5.05
CA LEU A 102 1.20 -3.38 -4.94
C LEU A 102 -0.06 -4.11 -4.47
N SER A 103 -0.41 -5.17 -5.19
CA SER A 103 -1.51 -6.04 -4.82
C SER A 103 -1.08 -7.50 -4.82
N TYR A 104 -1.70 -8.26 -3.93
CA TYR A 104 -1.61 -9.70 -3.86
C TYR A 104 -3.02 -10.25 -3.63
N TYR A 105 -3.47 -11.10 -4.55
CA TYR A 105 -4.79 -11.72 -4.50
C TYR A 105 -4.76 -13.07 -5.22
N ALA A 106 -5.47 -14.06 -4.66
CA ALA A 106 -5.61 -15.40 -5.25
C ALA A 106 -4.27 -16.12 -5.57
N GLY A 107 -3.20 -15.81 -4.82
CA GLY A 107 -1.88 -16.42 -5.04
C GLY A 107 -1.02 -15.71 -6.07
N GLU A 108 -1.51 -14.61 -6.65
CA GLU A 108 -0.79 -13.82 -7.65
C GLU A 108 -0.41 -12.46 -7.06
N ILE A 109 0.82 -12.03 -7.35
CA ILE A 109 1.30 -10.68 -7.08
C ILE A 109 1.19 -9.91 -8.39
N THR A 110 0.63 -8.71 -8.34
CA THR A 110 0.79 -7.77 -9.45
C THR A 110 2.12 -7.07 -9.29
N GLU A 111 2.95 -7.05 -10.33
CA GLU A 111 4.13 -6.18 -10.34
C GLU A 111 3.75 -4.77 -9.91
N PRO A 112 4.57 -4.10 -9.09
CA PRO A 112 4.20 -2.80 -8.58
C PRO A 112 4.01 -1.81 -9.73
N ILE A 113 2.82 -1.22 -9.79
CA ILE A 113 2.52 -0.21 -10.80
C ILE A 113 3.11 1.12 -10.34
N TYR A 114 3.77 1.83 -11.24
CA TYR A 114 4.37 3.14 -10.99
C TYR A 114 3.61 4.25 -11.73
N PHE A 115 3.43 5.36 -11.03
CA PHE A 115 2.82 6.57 -11.58
C PHE A 115 3.75 7.75 -11.34
N ASN A 116 4.02 8.54 -12.40
CA ASN A 116 4.88 9.72 -12.37
C ASN A 116 4.16 10.93 -12.97
N GLY A 117 3.14 11.43 -12.28
CA GLY A 117 2.38 12.59 -12.71
C GLY A 117 1.41 12.34 -13.87
N ASP A 118 1.91 12.13 -15.09
CA ASP A 118 1.07 12.06 -16.29
C ASP A 118 1.14 10.71 -17.03
N GLU A 119 2.11 9.86 -16.68
CA GLU A 119 2.32 8.56 -17.33
C GLU A 119 2.24 7.41 -16.32
N TRP A 120 1.50 6.38 -16.73
CA TRP A 120 1.49 5.08 -16.08
C TRP A 120 2.62 4.25 -16.68
N GLU A 121 3.51 3.77 -15.82
CA GLU A 121 4.53 2.82 -16.19
C GLU A 121 4.15 1.46 -15.61
N ASP A 122 4.10 0.44 -16.47
CA ASP A 122 3.80 -0.94 -16.08
C ASP A 122 4.89 -1.56 -15.19
N THR A 123 6.02 -0.86 -15.00
CA THR A 123 7.18 -1.32 -14.24
C THR A 123 7.81 -0.16 -13.47
N ILE A 124 8.22 -0.39 -12.22
CA ILE A 124 9.10 0.54 -11.50
C ILE A 124 10.47 0.61 -12.21
N PRO A 125 11.11 1.78 -12.32
CA PRO A 125 12.45 1.93 -12.89
C PRO A 125 13.51 1.00 -12.27
N ASP A 126 14.44 0.52 -13.10
CA ASP A 126 15.38 -0.56 -12.75
C ASP A 126 16.25 -0.28 -11.52
N ASP A 127 16.58 0.97 -11.26
CA ASP A 127 17.42 1.40 -10.15
C ASP A 127 16.75 1.19 -8.77
N HIS A 128 15.41 1.11 -8.72
CA HIS A 128 14.68 0.74 -7.50
C HIS A 128 14.91 -0.72 -7.10
N TRP A 129 15.33 -1.58 -8.04
CA TRP A 129 15.53 -3.01 -7.83
C TRP A 129 16.95 -3.38 -7.41
N ASP A 130 17.93 -2.52 -7.69
CA ASP A 130 19.34 -2.84 -7.50
C ASP A 130 19.68 -3.11 -6.03
N ARG A 131 19.24 -2.23 -5.13
CA ARG A 131 19.54 -2.37 -3.71
C ARG A 131 18.85 -3.59 -3.07
N PRO A 132 17.53 -3.81 -3.23
CA PRO A 132 16.88 -5.04 -2.76
C PRO A 132 17.57 -6.32 -3.24
N ARG A 133 18.02 -6.34 -4.50
CA ARG A 133 18.72 -7.50 -5.09
C ARG A 133 20.10 -7.70 -4.47
N GLN A 134 20.87 -6.62 -4.30
CA GLN A 134 22.20 -6.69 -3.67
C GLN A 134 22.13 -7.14 -2.21
N GLU A 135 21.09 -6.74 -1.47
CA GLU A 135 20.87 -7.13 -0.08
C GLU A 135 20.18 -8.50 0.06
N GLY A 136 19.76 -9.12 -1.06
CA GLY A 136 19.20 -10.47 -1.12
C GLY A 136 17.77 -10.56 -0.59
N ALA A 137 16.95 -9.53 -0.78
CA ALA A 137 15.55 -9.53 -0.32
C ALA A 137 14.72 -10.66 -0.95
N ASP A 138 15.01 -11.04 -2.20
CA ASP A 138 14.44 -12.16 -2.94
C ASP A 138 14.89 -13.55 -2.42
N LEU A 139 15.82 -13.59 -1.46
CA LEU A 139 16.28 -14.82 -0.82
C LEU A 139 15.66 -15.03 0.57
N VAL A 140 14.94 -14.03 1.09
CA VAL A 140 14.38 -14.05 2.44
C VAL A 140 12.93 -14.54 2.41
N GLY A 141 12.61 -15.45 3.33
CA GLY A 141 11.26 -15.99 3.47
C GLY A 141 10.98 -17.24 2.63
N SER A 142 9.78 -17.77 2.84
CA SER A 142 9.21 -18.93 2.17
C SER A 142 7.70 -18.87 2.35
N PRO A 143 6.85 -19.24 1.35
CA PRO A 143 7.20 -19.83 0.05
C PRO A 143 7.74 -18.81 -0.96
N VAL A 144 7.90 -19.20 -2.23
CA VAL A 144 8.38 -18.32 -3.34
C VAL A 144 7.67 -16.96 -3.33
N ILE A 145 6.35 -16.98 -3.10
CA ILE A 145 5.53 -15.77 -3.01
C ILE A 145 6.00 -14.79 -1.92
N GLY A 146 6.44 -15.32 -0.77
CA GLY A 146 6.94 -14.49 0.34
C GLY A 146 8.26 -13.82 -0.02
N ARG A 147 9.10 -14.50 -0.81
CA ARG A 147 10.37 -13.92 -1.31
C ARG A 147 10.12 -12.79 -2.29
N GLU A 148 9.17 -12.99 -3.20
CA GLU A 148 8.78 -11.98 -4.17
C GLU A 148 8.13 -10.76 -3.50
N MET A 149 7.24 -10.98 -2.53
CA MET A 149 6.70 -9.90 -1.70
C MET A 149 7.79 -9.18 -0.89
N ASN A 150 8.74 -9.90 -0.31
CA ASN A 150 9.86 -9.31 0.42
C ASN A 150 10.71 -8.42 -0.49
N PHE A 151 10.96 -8.86 -1.72
CA PHE A 151 11.67 -8.08 -2.72
C PHE A 151 10.95 -6.77 -3.06
N TYR A 152 9.66 -6.82 -3.38
CA TYR A 152 8.87 -5.62 -3.72
C TYR A 152 8.71 -4.67 -2.53
N LEU A 153 8.40 -5.19 -1.33
CA LEU A 153 8.26 -4.38 -0.13
C LEU A 153 9.59 -3.72 0.28
N ALA A 154 10.73 -4.39 0.06
CA ALA A 154 12.03 -3.79 0.29
C ALA A 154 12.30 -2.63 -0.67
N ALA A 155 12.00 -2.79 -1.97
CA ALA A 155 12.12 -1.70 -2.95
C ALA A 155 11.31 -0.48 -2.53
N LEU A 156 10.02 -0.69 -2.20
CA LEU A 156 9.12 0.36 -1.73
C LEU A 156 9.61 0.99 -0.43
N ALA A 157 10.18 0.21 0.49
CA ALA A 157 10.71 0.74 1.74
C ALA A 157 11.93 1.64 1.52
N TYR A 158 12.84 1.30 0.58
CA TYR A 158 13.96 2.17 0.25
C TYR A 158 13.53 3.47 -0.43
N THR A 159 12.51 3.41 -1.29
CA THR A 159 11.98 4.60 -1.97
C THR A 159 11.17 5.49 -1.03
N THR A 160 10.29 4.91 -0.23
CA THR A 160 9.38 5.65 0.65
C THR A 160 9.98 5.94 2.03
N GLY A 161 11.16 5.40 2.34
CA GLY A 161 11.91 5.69 3.56
C GLY A 161 11.46 4.93 4.82
N ARG A 162 10.59 3.92 4.70
CA ARG A 162 10.15 3.12 5.86
C ARG A 162 9.84 1.66 5.51
N PHE A 163 10.46 0.74 6.26
CA PHE A 163 10.13 -0.67 6.26
C PHE A 163 8.87 -0.94 7.09
N VAL A 164 8.15 -2.00 6.72
CA VAL A 164 7.07 -2.57 7.52
C VAL A 164 7.65 -3.14 8.81
N ASP A 165 7.04 -2.73 9.91
CA ASP A 165 7.30 -3.18 11.27
C ASP A 165 5.98 -3.20 12.06
N ASP A 166 6.03 -3.51 13.35
CA ASP A 166 4.82 -3.53 14.19
C ASP A 166 4.11 -2.17 14.23
N THR A 167 4.87 -1.07 14.20
CA THR A 167 4.31 0.29 14.24
C THR A 167 3.65 0.69 12.92
N TRP A 168 3.99 0.04 11.81
CA TRP A 168 3.39 0.28 10.51
C TRP A 168 1.87 0.08 10.55
N PHE A 169 1.42 -0.98 11.23
CA PHE A 169 0.01 -1.35 11.40
C PHE A 169 -0.71 -0.49 12.44
N THR A 170 0.00 -0.02 13.46
CA THR A 170 -0.55 0.80 14.56
C THR A 170 -0.38 2.30 14.33
N THR A 171 0.16 2.73 13.18
CA THR A 171 0.29 4.15 12.84
C THR A 171 -1.13 4.75 12.79
N PRO A 172 -1.40 5.91 13.41
CA PRO A 172 -2.71 6.53 13.31
C PRO A 172 -3.05 6.93 11.87
N GLY A 173 -4.26 6.64 11.43
CA GLY A 173 -4.77 7.01 10.11
C GLY A 173 -6.27 7.29 10.13
N LEU A 174 -6.87 7.30 8.95
CA LEU A 174 -8.30 7.46 8.74
C LEU A 174 -8.83 6.27 7.93
N LEU A 175 -9.88 5.63 8.42
CA LEU A 175 -10.73 4.77 7.60
C LEU A 175 -11.71 5.66 6.84
N CYS A 176 -11.69 5.51 5.52
CA CYS A 176 -12.45 6.29 4.56
C CYS A 176 -13.39 5.38 3.77
N ARG A 177 -14.65 5.79 3.65
CA ARG A 177 -15.57 5.22 2.66
C ARG A 177 -15.52 6.04 1.38
N ILE A 178 -15.37 5.37 0.26
CA ILE A 178 -15.43 5.98 -1.07
C ILE A 178 -16.83 5.74 -1.64
N PRO A 179 -17.59 6.79 -2.00
CA PRO A 179 -18.92 6.62 -2.57
C PRO A 179 -18.91 5.80 -3.85
N GLU A 180 -19.93 4.97 -4.06
CA GLU A 180 -20.06 4.20 -5.30
C GLU A 180 -20.13 5.13 -6.52
N GLY A 181 -19.41 4.79 -7.59
CA GLY A 181 -19.38 5.58 -8.82
C GLY A 181 -18.45 6.80 -8.79
N THR A 182 -17.71 7.00 -7.69
CA THR A 182 -16.68 8.06 -7.61
C THR A 182 -15.59 7.87 -8.66
N TRP A 183 -15.19 6.62 -8.88
CA TRP A 183 -14.15 6.24 -9.84
C TRP A 183 -14.70 5.20 -10.83
N PRO A 184 -14.31 5.24 -12.12
CA PRO A 184 -14.68 4.20 -13.07
C PRO A 184 -14.15 2.84 -12.60
N ARG A 185 -14.98 1.79 -12.62
CA ARG A 185 -14.55 0.39 -12.39
C ARG A 185 -13.83 -0.20 -13.59
#